data_AF-A0A8H8DKM1-F1
#
_entry.id   AF-A0A8H8DKM1-F1
#
_cell.length_a   1.000
_cell.length_b   1.000
_cell.length_c   1.000
_cell.angle_alpha   90.00
_cell.angle_beta   90.00
_cell.angle_gamma   90.00
#
_symmetry.space_group_name_H-M   'P 1'
#
loop_
_entity.id
_entity.type
_entity.pdbx_description
1 polymer ?
#
loop_
_entity_poly.entity_id
_entity_poly.type
_entity_poly.pdbx_seq_one_letter_code
_entity_poly.pdbx_strand_id
1 'polypeptide(L)' 'MSNLGVDDQQKLLDEALNVVKVQAYQMKRCLDANKFMDGLKHCSTMLAELRTSALTPKNYYELCKA' A
#
# COMPACT_ATOMS: atom_id res chain seq x y z
N MET A 1 -6.09 14.88 14.82
CA MET A 1 -6.38 13.46 14.58
C MET A 1 -7.83 13.39 14.15
N SER A 2 -8.10 13.19 12.86
CA SER A 2 -9.46 13.06 12.33
C SER A 2 -10.03 11.73 12.79
N ASN A 3 -11.08 11.77 13.61
CA ASN A 3 -11.83 10.58 14.01
C ASN A 3 -12.68 10.12 12.83
N LEU A 4 -12.08 9.37 11.91
CA LEU A 4 -12.78 8.66 10.84
C LEU A 4 -13.61 7.54 11.46
N GLY A 5 -14.83 7.32 10.94
CA GLY A 5 -15.68 6.21 11.39
C GLY A 5 -14.98 4.86 11.16
N VAL A 6 -15.38 3.85 11.92
CA VAL A 6 -14.83 2.48 11.78
C VAL A 6 -14.96 1.96 10.34
N ASP A 7 -16.07 2.25 9.68
CA ASP A 7 -16.30 1.87 8.28
C ASP A 7 -15.37 2.62 7.31
N ASP A 8 -15.07 3.89 7.58
CA ASP A 8 -14.13 4.66 6.78
C ASP A 8 -12.69 4.17 6.98
N GLN A 9 -12.34 3.76 8.21
CA GLN A 9 -11.07 3.13 8.53
C GLN A 9 -10.89 1.78 7.82
N GLN A 10 -11.95 0.99 7.69
CA GLN A 10 -11.91 -0.29 6.97
C GLN A 10 -11.78 -0.07 5.46
N LYS A 11 -12.53 0.87 4.89
CA LYS A 11 -12.43 1.21 3.46
C LYS A 11 -11.04 1.70 3.08
N LEU A 12 -10.46 2.60 3.88
CA LEU A 12 -9.10 3.09 3.67
C LEU A 12 -8.07 1.95 3.73
N LEU A 13 -8.25 1.01 4.66
CA LEU A 13 -7.38 -0.18 4.75
C LEU A 13 -7.52 -1.06 3.50
N ASP A 14 -8.74 -1.35 3.06
CA ASP A 14 -8.99 -2.19 1.89
C ASP A 14 -8.44 -1.56 0.60
N GLU A 15 -8.58 -0.24 0.44
CA GLU A 15 -8.01 0.52 -0.66
C GLU A 15 -6.47 0.44 -0.65
N ALA A 16 -5.85 0.69 0.50
CA ALA A 16 -4.40 0.63 0.65
C ALA A 16 -3.86 -0.79 0.37
N LEU A 17 -4.51 -1.83 0.91
CA LEU A 17 -4.15 -3.23 0.65
C LEU A 17 -4.27 -3.59 -0.83
N ASN A 18 -5.30 -3.10 -1.51
CA ASN A 18 -5.47 -3.32 -2.93
C ASN A 18 -4.36 -2.66 -3.75
N VAL A 19 -3.96 -1.44 -3.41
CA VAL A 19 -2.83 -0.77 -4.07
C VAL A 19 -1.53 -1.55 -3.84
N VAL A 20 -1.24 -1.96 -2.61
CA VAL A 20 -0.06 -2.78 -2.28
C VAL A 20 -0.02 -4.04 -3.15
N LYS A 21 -1.14 -4.78 -3.22
CA LYS A 21 -1.26 -6.00 -4.03
C LYS A 21 -1.00 -5.76 -5.52
N VAL A 22 -1.58 -4.70 -6.08
CA VAL A 22 -1.42 -4.35 -7.51
C VAL A 22 0.02 -3.93 -7.79
N GLN A 23 0.61 -3.09 -6.96
CA GLN A 23 1.97 -2.59 -7.14
C GLN A 23 3.01 -3.72 -6.95
N ALA A 24 2.81 -4.63 -6.00
CA ALA A 24 3.67 -5.80 -5.82
C ALA A 24 3.67 -6.71 -7.07
N TYR A 25 2.49 -6.94 -7.66
CA TYR A 25 2.37 -7.71 -8.89
C TYR A 25 3.08 -7.03 -10.08
N GLN A 26 2.89 -5.72 -10.25
CA GLN A 26 3.55 -4.95 -11.31
C GLN A 26 5.07 -4.89 -11.12
N MET A 27 5.54 -4.69 -9.88
CA MET A 27 6.95 -4.73 -9.52
C MET A 27 7.57 -6.08 -9.94
N LYS A 28 6.95 -7.20 -9.53
CA LYS A 28 7.43 -8.53 -9.89
C LYS A 28 7.54 -8.70 -11.41
N ARG A 29 6.52 -8.30 -12.17
CA ARG A 29 6.55 -8.37 -13.65
C ARG A 29 7.65 -7.52 -14.26
N CYS A 30 7.92 -6.32 -13.73
CA CYS A 30 9.02 -5.48 -14.20
C CYS A 30 10.38 -6.12 -13.89
N LEU A 31 10.55 -6.70 -12.70
CA LEU A 31 11.78 -7.40 -12.34
C LEU A 31 12.02 -8.65 -13.19
N ASP A 32 10.98 -9.46 -13.42
CA ASP A 32 11.02 -10.64 -14.32
C ASP A 32 11.39 -10.23 -15.76
N ALA A 33 11.06 -9.00 -16.17
CA ALA A 33 11.38 -8.43 -17.48
C ALA A 33 12.70 -7.62 -17.50
N ASN A 34 13.53 -7.68 -16.46
CA ASN A 34 14.77 -6.89 -16.29
C ASN A 34 14.58 -5.35 -16.34
N LYS A 35 13.37 -4.86 -16.06
CA LYS A 35 13.04 -3.43 -15.98
C LYS A 35 13.17 -2.91 -14.55
N PHE A 36 14.40 -2.92 -14.04
CA PHE A 36 14.70 -2.58 -12.64
C PHE A 36 14.13 -1.21 -12.21
N MET A 37 14.36 -0.16 -13.00
CA MET A 37 13.90 1.20 -12.68
C MET A 37 12.37 1.32 -12.64
N ASP A 38 11.64 0.58 -13.48
CA ASP A 38 10.18 0.56 -13.45
C ASP A 38 9.66 -0.26 -12.26
N GLY A 39 10.34 -1.36 -11.90
CA GLY A 39 10.06 -2.09 -10.67
C GLY A 39 10.19 -1.22 -9.42
N LEU A 40 11.22 -0.36 -9.37
CA LEU A 40 11.41 0.58 -8.26
C LEU A 40 10.31 1.64 -8.18
N LYS A 41 9.74 2.09 -9.30
CA LYS A 41 8.59 3.00 -9.28
C LYS A 41 7.39 2.36 -8.59
N HIS A 42 7.07 1.11 -8.93
CA HIS A 42 5.99 0.36 -8.28
C HIS A 42 6.25 0.16 -6.78
N CYS A 43 7.49 -0.14 -6.39
CA CYS A 43 7.90 -0.22 -4.98
C CYS A 43 7.70 1.14 -4.26
N SER A 44 8.12 2.25 -4.87
CA SER A 44 7.95 3.58 -4.28
C SER A 44 6.47 3.95 -4.10
N THR A 45 5.60 3.57 -5.03
CA THR A 45 4.14 3.77 -4.89
C THR A 45 3.58 2.94 -3.74
N MET A 46 3.99 1.68 -3.61
CA MET A 46 3.59 0.82 -2.49
C MET A 46 4.00 1.41 -1.13
N LEU A 47 5.22 1.91 -1.01
CA LEU A 47 5.72 2.55 0.22
C LEU A 47 5.01 3.88 0.53
N ALA A 48 4.52 4.59 -0.48
CA ALA A 48 3.77 5.83 -0.28
C ALA A 48 2.42 5.59 0.39
N GLU A 49 1.75 4.47 0.09
CA GLU A 49 0.50 4.07 0.76
C GLU A 49 0.71 3.76 2.24
N LEU A 50 1.85 3.14 2.59
CA LEU A 50 2.23 2.92 3.99
C LEU A 50 2.45 4.23 4.76
N ARG A 51 2.70 5.35 4.09
CA ARG A 51 2.95 6.64 4.74
C ARG A 51 1.66 7.40 5.04
N THR A 52 0.49 6.92 4.58
CA THR A 52 -0.79 7.58 4.84
C THR A 52 -1.14 7.47 6.33
N SER A 53 -0.94 8.58 7.03
CA SER A 53 -1.13 8.79 8.47
C SER A 53 -2.61 8.84 8.89
N ALA A 54 -3.51 8.31 8.05
CA ALA A 54 -4.96 8.35 8.21
C ALA A 54 -5.50 7.09 8.93
N LEU A 55 -4.71 6.01 8.98
CA LEU A 55 -5.08 4.78 9.65
C LEU A 55 -4.78 4.84 11.15
N THR A 56 -5.66 4.25 11.95
CA THR A 56 -5.37 3.97 13.36
C THR A 56 -4.14 3.07 13.50
N PRO A 57 -3.45 3.07 14.66
CA PRO A 57 -2.26 2.23 14.87
C PRO A 57 -2.47 0.74 14.57
N LYS A 58 -3.67 0.21 14.83
CA LYS A 58 -4.03 -1.18 14.51
C LYS A 58 -4.06 -1.43 13.00
N ASN A 59 -4.76 -0.58 12.24
CA ASN A 59 -4.91 -0.76 10.79
C ASN A 59 -3.59 -0.45 10.06
N TYR A 60 -2.79 0.48 10.56
CA TYR A 60 -1.44 0.71 10.08
C TYR A 60 -0.56 -0.54 10.20
N TYR A 61 -0.63 -1.23 11.35
CA TYR A 61 0.14 -2.45 11.58
C TYR A 61 -0.28 -3.60 10.65
N GLU A 62 -1.58 -3.75 10.37
CA GLU A 62 -2.06 -4.74 9.40
C GLU A 62 -1.59 -4.41 7.98
N LEU A 63 -1.59 -3.13 7.59
CA LEU A 63 -1.07 -2.70 6.29
C LEU A 63 0.45 -2.97 6.16
N CYS A 64 1.25 -2.76 7.21
CA CYS A 64 2.69 -3.06 7.18
C CYS A 64 3.03 -4.55 7.05
N LYS A 65 2.10 -5.46 7.37
CA LYS A 65 2.31 -6.91 7.23
C LYS A 65 1.96 -7.46 5.84
N ALA A 66 1.17 -6.71 5.08
CA ALA A 66 0.71 -7.12 3.76
C ALA A 66 1.82 -6.98 2.71
#